data_AF-R6EU13-F1
#
_entry.id   AF-R6EU13-F1
#
_cell.length_a   1.000
_cell.length_b   1.000
_cell.length_c   1.000
_cell.angle_alpha   90.00
_cell.angle_beta   90.00
_cell.angle_gamma   90.00
#
_symmetry.space_group_name_H-M   'P 1'
#
loop_
_entity.id
_entity.type
_entity.pdbx_description
1 polymer ?
#
loop_
_entity_poly.entity_id
_entity_poly.type
_entity_poly.pdbx_seq_one_letter_code
_entity_poly.pdbx_strand_id
1 'polypeptide(L)'
;MRGRKSFSMAENEKLKQLFKEKDKADSNEQMSIRRKMRRMNFYISDFYHDMNYEDFIRLCNSGRITITDIDKKVKSNDETELLFNNDDNQSNEIRFGKNENSNSKNAEPQDNENFKEGLEPWVDEHSEILILGSFPSDVSLREQAYYQNKSKNSFWKLMHGLFGEGPDSKEFLMKHHIALWDCLAAVNRDGSLDSNISGGERPNNIPQLLESHPSIRRIVINGKSKARDYFDRYFYALHNSSIEIIIVESSSNANSIEFETKLEDWKIILK
;
A
#
# COMPACT_ATOMS: atom_id res chain seq x y z
N MET A 1 9.53 -1.59 -16.20
CA MET A 1 9.50 -0.15 -15.83
C MET A 1 8.57 0.00 -14.65
N ARG A 2 9.04 0.58 -13.54
CA ARG A 2 8.32 0.67 -12.25
C ARG A 2 7.54 1.98 -12.06
N GLY A 3 8.07 3.08 -12.58
CA GLY A 3 7.46 4.41 -12.51
C GLY A 3 6.60 4.75 -13.70
N ARG A 4 6.04 5.97 -13.66
CA ARG A 4 5.36 6.57 -14.82
C ARG A 4 6.35 7.30 -15.73
N LYS A 5 5.95 7.47 -16.99
CA LYS A 5 6.70 8.24 -18.00
C LYS A 5 6.13 9.64 -18.26
N SER A 6 4.94 9.94 -17.75
CA SER A 6 4.24 11.20 -18.01
C SER A 6 4.15 12.06 -16.75
N PHE A 7 4.55 13.33 -16.85
CA PHE A 7 4.64 14.27 -15.73
C PHE A 7 4.08 15.64 -16.13
N SER A 8 3.44 16.35 -15.20
CA SER A 8 3.04 17.74 -15.45
C SER A 8 4.25 18.67 -15.55
N MET A 9 4.05 19.90 -16.03
CA MET A 9 5.12 20.89 -16.08
C MET A 9 5.72 21.19 -14.70
N ALA A 10 4.87 21.33 -13.67
CA ALA A 10 5.31 21.53 -12.29
C ALA A 10 6.11 20.32 -11.74
N GLU A 11 5.70 19.10 -12.07
CA GLU A 11 6.41 17.88 -11.66
C GLU A 11 7.76 17.76 -12.38
N ASN A 12 7.82 18.14 -13.65
CA ASN A 12 9.07 18.18 -14.42
C ASN A 12 10.08 19.16 -13.80
N GLU A 13 9.66 20.38 -13.45
CA GLU A 13 10.55 21.36 -12.80
C GLU A 13 11.05 20.86 -11.45
N LYS A 14 10.19 20.19 -10.68
CA LYS A 14 10.59 19.57 -9.41
C LYS A 14 11.57 18.42 -9.62
N LEU A 15 11.39 17.58 -10.64
CA LEU A 15 12.35 16.54 -11.01
C LEU A 15 13.69 17.12 -11.46
N LYS A 16 13.70 18.18 -12.27
CA LYS A 16 14.92 18.90 -12.66
C LYS A 16 15.71 19.38 -11.44
N GLN A 17 15.02 19.98 -10.47
CA GLN A 17 15.65 20.47 -9.25
C GLN A 17 16.25 19.31 -8.43
N LEU A 18 15.51 18.20 -8.27
CA LEU A 18 16.03 17.01 -7.58
C LEU A 18 17.24 16.41 -8.28
N PHE A 19 17.30 16.40 -9.62
CA PHE A 19 18.48 15.94 -10.34
C PHE A 19 19.69 16.86 -10.12
N LYS A 20 19.50 18.18 -10.15
CA LYS A 20 20.57 19.16 -9.84
C LYS A 20 21.12 18.99 -8.42
N GLU A 21 20.24 18.70 -7.46
CA GLU A 21 20.64 18.38 -6.09
C GLU A 21 21.40 17.06 -6.03
N LYS A 22 20.90 16.01 -6.70
CA LYS A 22 21.51 14.67 -6.70
C LYS A 22 22.93 14.70 -7.23
N ASP A 23 23.18 15.43 -8.29
CA ASP A 23 24.48 15.43 -8.98
C ASP A 23 25.59 16.12 -8.15
N LYS A 24 25.21 16.92 -7.14
CA LYS A 24 26.15 17.59 -6.22
C LYS A 24 26.24 16.92 -4.84
N ALA A 25 25.35 15.97 -4.58
CA ALA A 25 25.14 15.35 -3.28
C ALA A 25 26.08 14.16 -3.04
N ASP A 26 26.38 13.89 -1.77
CA ASP A 26 27.09 12.67 -1.36
C ASP A 26 26.17 11.43 -1.43
N SER A 27 26.72 10.22 -1.21
CA SER A 27 25.97 8.96 -1.31
C SER A 27 24.71 8.90 -0.44
N ASN A 28 24.75 9.46 0.77
CA ASN A 28 23.62 9.45 1.71
C ASN A 28 22.54 10.45 1.28
N GLU A 29 22.95 11.64 0.87
CA GLU A 29 22.06 12.67 0.35
C GLU A 29 21.42 12.24 -0.98
N GLN A 30 22.18 11.62 -1.87
CA GLN A 30 21.65 11.05 -3.11
C GLN A 30 20.60 9.98 -2.83
N MET A 31 20.77 9.16 -1.79
CA MET A 31 19.75 8.19 -1.38
C MET A 31 18.44 8.90 -0.97
N SER A 32 18.54 9.99 -0.19
CA SER A 32 17.39 10.81 0.20
C SER A 32 16.69 11.46 -1.01
N ILE A 33 17.47 11.96 -1.96
CA ILE A 33 16.96 12.60 -3.18
C ILE A 33 16.28 11.58 -4.10
N ARG A 34 16.88 10.39 -4.29
CA ARG A 34 16.26 9.26 -5.01
C ARG A 34 14.94 8.85 -4.36
N ARG A 35 14.82 8.89 -3.02
CA ARG A 35 13.53 8.66 -2.33
C ARG A 35 12.49 9.74 -2.65
N LYS A 36 12.87 11.03 -2.72
CA LYS A 36 11.97 12.12 -3.14
C LYS A 36 11.46 11.92 -4.57
N MET A 37 12.32 11.51 -5.50
CA MET A 37 11.93 11.19 -6.88
C MET A 37 10.94 10.01 -6.95
N ARG A 38 11.17 8.95 -6.15
CA ARG A 38 10.25 7.79 -6.07
C ARG A 38 8.86 8.16 -5.57
N ARG A 39 8.74 9.13 -4.66
CA ARG A 39 7.42 9.66 -4.21
C ARG A 39 6.65 10.33 -5.35
N MET A 40 7.33 10.82 -6.38
CA MET A 40 6.71 11.36 -7.60
C MET A 40 6.45 10.28 -8.66
N ASN A 41 6.68 9.01 -8.30
CA ASN A 41 6.62 7.83 -9.17
C ASN A 41 7.67 7.85 -10.31
N PHE A 42 8.83 8.46 -10.05
CA PHE A 42 9.98 8.49 -10.97
C PHE A 42 11.13 7.62 -10.42
N TYR A 43 11.55 6.61 -11.18
CA TYR A 43 12.63 5.70 -10.82
C TYR A 43 13.78 5.84 -11.82
N ILE A 44 14.93 6.36 -11.38
CA ILE A 44 16.14 6.51 -12.22
C ILE A 44 16.48 5.21 -12.96
N SER A 45 16.46 4.10 -12.22
CA SER A 45 16.80 2.75 -12.69
C SER A 45 15.85 2.17 -13.72
N ASP A 46 14.73 2.83 -14.03
CA ASP A 46 13.89 2.46 -15.18
C ASP A 46 14.48 2.93 -16.52
N PHE A 47 15.42 3.87 -16.47
CA PHE A 47 16.05 4.46 -17.64
C PHE A 47 17.54 4.14 -17.65
N TYR A 48 18.27 4.47 -16.59
CA TYR A 48 19.72 4.22 -16.45
C TYR A 48 20.11 3.94 -14.98
N HIS A 49 21.18 3.18 -14.76
CA HIS A 49 21.62 2.79 -13.41
C HIS A 49 22.15 4.00 -12.59
N ASP A 50 22.78 4.98 -13.24
CA ASP A 50 23.29 6.18 -12.58
C ASP A 50 23.01 7.44 -13.40
N MET A 51 21.73 7.66 -13.66
CA MET A 51 21.24 8.79 -14.44
C MET A 51 21.55 10.13 -13.73
N ASN A 52 22.13 11.08 -14.47
CA ASN A 52 22.35 12.45 -14.02
C ASN A 52 21.33 13.44 -14.63
N TYR A 53 21.46 14.72 -14.31
CA TYR A 53 20.60 15.78 -14.82
C TYR A 53 20.59 15.86 -16.35
N GLU A 54 21.73 15.75 -17.01
CA GLU A 54 21.81 15.82 -18.48
C GLU A 54 21.12 14.63 -19.15
N ASP A 55 21.23 13.44 -18.56
CA ASP A 55 20.50 12.26 -19.02
C ASP A 55 18.98 12.46 -18.87
N PHE A 56 18.53 13.12 -17.80
CA PHE A 56 17.13 13.48 -17.62
C PHE A 56 16.63 14.41 -18.70
N ILE A 57 17.37 15.48 -18.99
CA ILE A 57 17.01 16.42 -20.06
C ILE A 57 16.98 15.71 -21.43
N ARG A 58 17.93 14.81 -21.71
CA ARG A 58 17.91 13.99 -22.94
C ARG A 58 16.68 13.11 -23.07
N LEU A 59 16.20 12.51 -21.98
CA LEU A 59 14.98 11.71 -21.98
C LEU A 59 13.71 12.55 -22.21
N CYS A 60 13.65 13.76 -21.66
CA CYS A 60 12.55 14.69 -21.92
C CYS A 60 12.55 15.16 -23.38
N ASN A 61 13.71 15.54 -23.93
CA ASN A 61 13.83 16.02 -25.31
C ASN A 61 13.57 14.91 -26.36
N SER A 62 13.88 13.66 -26.03
CA SER A 62 13.59 12.50 -26.90
C SER A 62 12.15 12.00 -26.80
N GLY A 63 11.33 12.57 -25.90
CA GLY A 63 9.94 12.13 -25.67
C GLY A 63 9.81 10.81 -24.91
N ARG A 64 10.92 10.20 -24.46
CA ARG A 64 10.92 8.99 -23.63
C ARG A 64 10.38 9.25 -22.22
N ILE A 65 10.43 10.51 -21.77
CA ILE A 65 9.64 11.09 -20.70
C ILE A 65 8.73 12.15 -21.33
N THR A 66 7.42 12.02 -21.12
CA THR A 66 6.41 12.91 -21.69
C THR A 66 6.03 13.99 -20.68
N ILE A 67 6.08 15.26 -21.08
CA ILE A 67 5.60 16.36 -20.25
C ILE A 67 4.21 16.78 -20.73
N THR A 68 3.22 16.69 -19.85
CA THR A 68 1.82 17.02 -20.16
C THR A 68 1.49 18.43 -19.70
N ASP A 69 0.84 19.21 -20.57
CA ASP A 69 0.38 20.56 -20.28
C ASP A 69 -1.00 20.50 -19.61
N ILE A 70 -1.05 20.07 -18.33
CA ILE A 70 -2.31 19.93 -17.58
C ILE A 70 -2.74 21.28 -16.96
N ASP A 71 -1.85 22.27 -16.89
CA ASP A 71 -2.10 23.54 -16.20
C ASP A 71 -2.90 24.58 -17.02
N LYS A 72 -3.43 24.23 -18.19
CA LYS A 72 -4.35 25.09 -18.97
C LYS A 72 -5.82 24.66 -18.97
N LYS A 73 -6.17 23.46 -18.48
CA LYS A 73 -7.53 22.92 -18.63
C LYS A 73 -8.52 23.29 -17.51
N VAL A 74 -8.13 24.13 -16.53
CA VAL A 74 -9.02 24.60 -15.45
C VAL A 74 -9.42 26.09 -15.63
N LYS A 75 -9.05 26.73 -16.75
CA LYS A 75 -9.52 28.09 -17.10
C LYS A 75 -9.93 28.18 -18.58
N SER A 76 -10.99 27.49 -18.94
CA SER A 76 -11.97 27.91 -19.96
C SER A 76 -13.02 26.81 -20.07
N ASN A 77 -14.14 27.01 -19.39
CA ASN A 77 -15.40 26.72 -20.04
C ASN A 77 -15.50 27.75 -21.17
N ASP A 78 -15.63 27.27 -22.40
CA ASP A 78 -16.66 27.71 -23.35
C ASP A 78 -16.46 26.97 -24.68
N GLU A 79 -17.58 26.39 -25.14
CA GLU A 79 -17.98 26.13 -26.53
C GLU A 79 -16.89 26.06 -27.60
N THR A 80 -16.75 24.91 -28.28
CA THR A 80 -17.23 24.78 -29.68
C THR A 80 -17.07 23.36 -30.22
N GLU A 81 -18.13 22.92 -30.89
CA GLU A 81 -18.15 21.87 -31.90
C GLU A 81 -17.03 22.08 -32.94
N LEU A 82 -16.52 20.99 -33.53
CA LEU A 82 -16.49 20.84 -34.99
C LEU A 82 -16.16 19.39 -35.38
N LEU A 83 -17.16 18.80 -36.01
CA LEU A 83 -17.14 17.62 -36.86
C LEU A 83 -16.10 17.75 -37.97
N PHE A 84 -15.43 16.65 -38.33
CA PHE A 84 -15.24 16.28 -39.74
C PHE A 84 -15.24 14.75 -39.87
N ASN A 85 -16.14 14.28 -40.74
CA ASN A 85 -16.32 12.90 -41.15
C ASN A 85 -15.29 12.52 -42.22
N ASN A 86 -15.01 11.21 -42.32
CA ASN A 86 -15.29 10.33 -43.47
C ASN A 86 -14.17 9.29 -43.68
N ASP A 87 -14.61 8.03 -43.62
CA ASP A 87 -14.33 6.91 -44.51
C ASP A 87 -12.98 6.86 -45.26
N ASP A 88 -12.23 5.77 -45.06
CA ASP A 88 -12.15 4.77 -46.12
C ASP A 88 -11.58 3.43 -45.65
N ASN A 89 -12.18 2.40 -46.26
CA ASN A 89 -12.03 0.97 -46.07
C ASN A 89 -10.74 0.46 -46.75
N GLN A 90 -9.94 -0.39 -46.10
CA GLN A 90 -9.33 -1.55 -46.79
C GLN A 90 -8.66 -2.55 -45.82
N SER A 91 -9.25 -3.73 -45.84
CA SER A 91 -8.69 -5.03 -45.47
C SER A 91 -7.35 -5.31 -46.17
N ASN A 92 -6.40 -5.85 -45.42
CA ASN A 92 -5.41 -6.77 -45.97
C ASN A 92 -4.97 -7.78 -44.91
N GLU A 93 -5.15 -9.04 -45.27
CA GLU A 93 -4.86 -10.22 -44.50
C GLU A 93 -3.50 -10.81 -44.96
N ILE A 94 -2.86 -11.58 -44.06
CA ILE A 94 -1.80 -12.57 -44.28
C ILE A 94 -0.33 -12.06 -44.33
N ARG A 95 0.45 -12.43 -43.30
CA ARG A 95 1.59 -13.38 -43.46
C ARG A 95 2.13 -13.93 -42.14
N PHE A 96 2.01 -15.25 -42.00
CA PHE A 96 2.79 -16.08 -41.09
C PHE A 96 4.28 -16.00 -41.44
N GLY A 97 5.12 -15.79 -40.43
CA GLY A 97 6.57 -15.95 -40.50
C GLY A 97 7.06 -16.64 -39.23
N LYS A 98 7.35 -17.93 -39.34
CA LYS A 98 8.15 -18.70 -38.38
C LYS A 98 9.57 -18.12 -38.35
N ASN A 99 10.13 -17.94 -37.16
CA ASN A 99 11.56 -18.12 -36.93
C ASN A 99 11.76 -18.65 -35.51
N GLU A 100 12.22 -19.89 -35.45
CA GLU A 100 12.80 -20.52 -34.27
C GLU A 100 14.30 -20.18 -34.18
N ASN A 101 14.85 -20.46 -32.99
CA ASN A 101 16.24 -20.43 -32.53
C ASN A 101 16.75 -19.04 -32.08
N SER A 102 17.30 -18.87 -30.87
CA SER A 102 17.84 -19.84 -29.93
C SER A 102 18.19 -19.16 -28.59
N ASN A 103 18.05 -19.90 -27.49
CA ASN A 103 18.84 -19.84 -26.25
C ASN A 103 19.18 -18.46 -25.64
N SER A 104 18.48 -18.13 -24.54
CA SER A 104 19.19 -17.73 -23.32
C SER A 104 18.48 -18.25 -22.08
N LYS A 105 19.20 -19.10 -21.37
CA LYS A 105 18.90 -19.65 -20.05
C LYS A 105 18.60 -18.54 -19.05
N ASN A 106 17.69 -18.84 -18.13
CA ASN A 106 17.63 -18.42 -16.73
C ASN A 106 17.92 -16.95 -16.41
N ALA A 107 16.85 -16.21 -16.11
CA ALA A 107 16.85 -15.31 -14.96
C ALA A 107 15.43 -15.29 -14.39
N GLU A 108 15.18 -16.13 -13.38
CA GLU A 108 14.09 -15.87 -12.44
C GLU A 108 14.27 -14.43 -11.91
N PRO A 109 13.21 -13.63 -11.79
CA PRO A 109 13.33 -12.31 -11.22
C PRO A 109 13.63 -12.48 -9.73
N GLN A 110 14.90 -12.30 -9.37
CA GLN A 110 15.35 -12.25 -7.99
C GLN A 110 14.49 -11.25 -7.20
N ASP A 111 13.86 -11.81 -6.18
CA ASP A 111 13.26 -11.21 -5.00
C ASP A 111 13.59 -9.73 -4.80
N ASN A 112 12.54 -8.91 -4.72
CA ASN A 112 12.65 -7.67 -3.95
C ASN A 112 12.91 -8.14 -2.51
N GLU A 113 14.14 -8.04 -1.99
CA GLU A 113 14.56 -8.59 -0.67
C GLU A 113 13.67 -8.18 0.53
N ASN A 114 12.73 -7.26 0.32
CA ASN A 114 11.81 -6.75 1.33
C ASN A 114 10.33 -7.03 1.04
N PHE A 115 10.00 -7.83 0.02
CA PHE A 115 8.60 -8.22 -0.25
C PHE A 115 8.11 -9.15 0.86
N LYS A 116 6.93 -8.85 1.41
CA LYS A 116 6.29 -9.61 2.48
C LYS A 116 4.82 -9.79 2.15
N GLU A 117 4.36 -11.02 2.26
CA GLU A 117 2.94 -11.37 2.24
C GLU A 117 2.40 -11.36 3.67
N GLY A 118 1.13 -11.00 3.81
CA GLY A 118 0.43 -10.94 5.09
C GLY A 118 -0.01 -12.32 5.57
N LEU A 119 -0.88 -12.32 6.58
CA LEU A 119 -1.49 -13.53 7.12
C LEU A 119 -2.94 -13.66 6.64
N GLU A 120 -3.42 -14.90 6.58
CA GLU A 120 -4.84 -15.21 6.35
C GLU A 120 -5.70 -14.75 7.54
N PRO A 121 -6.93 -14.26 7.28
CA PRO A 121 -7.79 -13.76 8.33
C PRO A 121 -8.12 -14.84 9.35
N TRP A 122 -8.06 -14.47 10.63
CA TRP A 122 -8.63 -15.28 11.69
C TRP A 122 -10.10 -14.91 11.82
N VAL A 123 -10.97 -15.73 11.23
CA VAL A 123 -12.41 -15.53 11.16
C VAL A 123 -13.16 -16.86 11.20
N ASP A 124 -14.42 -16.84 11.63
CA ASP A 124 -15.41 -17.92 11.55
C ASP A 124 -16.83 -17.37 11.30
N GLU A 125 -17.83 -18.24 11.15
CA GLU A 125 -19.23 -17.84 10.92
C GLU A 125 -19.86 -17.02 12.06
N HIS A 126 -19.29 -17.09 13.27
CA HIS A 126 -19.80 -16.44 14.47
C HIS A 126 -19.10 -15.12 14.77
N SER A 127 -18.17 -14.68 13.93
CA SER A 127 -17.44 -13.44 14.11
C SER A 127 -18.37 -12.23 13.90
N GLU A 128 -18.41 -11.31 14.88
CA GLU A 128 -19.25 -10.11 14.85
C GLU A 128 -18.43 -8.82 14.73
N ILE A 129 -17.19 -8.86 15.21
CA ILE A 129 -16.24 -7.73 15.22
C ILE A 129 -14.99 -8.12 14.43
N LEU A 130 -14.62 -7.34 13.42
CA LEU A 130 -13.36 -7.49 12.70
C LEU A 130 -12.36 -6.42 13.14
N ILE A 131 -11.27 -6.81 13.77
CA ILE A 131 -10.18 -5.89 14.12
C ILE A 131 -9.16 -5.89 12.98
N LEU A 132 -8.84 -4.69 12.47
CA LEU A 132 -7.89 -4.49 11.38
C LEU A 132 -6.63 -3.78 11.87
N GLY A 133 -5.48 -4.43 11.69
CA GLY A 133 -4.18 -3.77 11.74
C GLY A 133 -3.76 -3.17 10.39
N SER A 134 -2.54 -2.63 10.33
CA SER A 134 -1.92 -2.14 9.09
C SER A 134 -1.33 -3.29 8.28
N PHE A 135 -0.34 -3.98 8.85
CA PHE A 135 0.32 -5.17 8.31
C PHE A 135 1.03 -5.94 9.44
N PRO A 136 1.11 -7.29 9.41
CA PRO A 136 1.71 -8.07 10.48
C PRO A 136 3.19 -7.72 10.72
N SER A 137 3.67 -7.83 11.96
CA SER A 137 5.11 -7.69 12.27
C SER A 137 5.91 -8.90 11.77
N ASP A 138 7.23 -8.80 11.65
CA ASP A 138 8.05 -9.93 11.17
C ASP A 138 8.01 -11.13 12.14
N VAL A 139 7.80 -10.86 13.43
CA VAL A 139 7.55 -11.90 14.43
C VAL A 139 6.22 -12.58 14.12
N SER A 140 5.16 -11.82 13.88
CA SER A 140 3.84 -12.36 13.51
C SER A 140 3.88 -13.20 12.24
N LEU A 141 4.61 -12.74 11.22
CA LEU A 141 4.78 -13.49 9.97
C LEU A 141 5.51 -14.81 10.20
N ARG A 142 6.57 -14.82 11.01
CA ARG A 142 7.31 -16.05 11.32
C ARG A 142 6.47 -17.06 12.10
N GLU A 143 5.73 -16.58 13.08
CA GLU A 143 4.88 -17.42 13.93
C GLU A 143 3.54 -17.79 13.28
N GLN A 144 3.23 -17.24 12.09
CA GLN A 144 1.94 -17.38 11.42
C GLN A 144 0.75 -17.03 12.35
N ALA A 145 0.94 -15.99 13.17
CA ALA A 145 -0.03 -15.58 14.17
C ALA A 145 0.03 -14.07 14.44
N TYR A 146 -1.12 -13.48 14.74
CA TYR A 146 -1.23 -12.02 14.90
C TYR A 146 -0.62 -11.52 16.22
N TYR A 147 -0.06 -10.31 16.16
CA TYR A 147 0.46 -9.54 17.31
C TYR A 147 1.44 -10.26 18.25
N GLN A 148 2.22 -11.22 17.74
CA GLN A 148 3.15 -12.04 18.54
C GLN A 148 4.41 -11.31 19.04
N ASN A 149 4.68 -10.08 18.59
CA ASN A 149 5.74 -9.26 19.18
C ASN A 149 5.28 -8.65 20.52
N LYS A 150 5.05 -9.49 21.54
CA LYS A 150 4.46 -9.11 22.84
C LYS A 150 5.30 -8.05 23.59
N SER A 151 6.60 -8.01 23.34
CA SER A 151 7.50 -6.99 23.91
C SER A 151 7.24 -5.57 23.35
N LYS A 152 6.67 -5.48 22.14
CA LYS A 152 6.40 -4.24 21.42
C LYS A 152 4.92 -4.00 21.13
N ASN A 153 4.04 -4.95 21.45
CA ASN A 153 2.61 -4.85 21.20
C ASN A 153 1.82 -5.44 22.37
N SER A 154 0.87 -4.68 22.89
CA SER A 154 0.03 -5.03 24.03
C SER A 154 -1.32 -5.64 23.64
N PHE A 155 -1.55 -6.01 22.36
CA PHE A 155 -2.84 -6.54 21.88
C PHE A 155 -3.34 -7.70 22.76
N TRP A 156 -2.52 -8.73 22.94
CA TRP A 156 -2.92 -9.89 23.75
C TRP A 156 -3.10 -9.56 25.22
N LYS A 157 -2.30 -8.63 25.77
CA LYS A 157 -2.50 -8.13 27.13
C LYS A 157 -3.85 -7.40 27.27
N LEU A 158 -4.28 -6.64 26.25
CA LEU A 158 -5.61 -6.03 26.21
C LEU A 158 -6.70 -7.11 26.13
N MET A 159 -6.57 -8.07 25.22
CA MET A 159 -7.54 -9.16 25.07
C MET A 159 -7.73 -9.94 26.37
N HIS A 160 -6.64 -10.27 27.07
CA HIS A 160 -6.72 -10.94 28.37
C HIS A 160 -7.30 -10.05 29.47
N GLY A 161 -6.98 -8.75 29.48
CA GLY A 161 -7.58 -7.79 30.41
C GLY A 161 -9.09 -7.62 30.20
N LEU A 162 -9.57 -7.77 28.97
CA LEU A 162 -10.99 -7.66 28.64
C LEU A 162 -11.75 -8.96 28.88
N PHE A 163 -11.21 -10.09 28.44
CA PHE A 163 -11.96 -11.34 28.33
C PHE A 163 -11.48 -12.45 29.27
N GLY A 164 -10.46 -12.18 30.09
CA GLY A 164 -9.83 -13.16 30.97
C GLY A 164 -8.59 -13.79 30.34
N GLU A 165 -7.73 -14.39 31.17
CA GLU A 165 -6.50 -15.03 30.69
C GLU A 165 -6.80 -16.25 29.81
N GLY A 166 -6.00 -16.41 28.75
CA GLY A 166 -6.11 -17.52 27.82
C GLY A 166 -4.90 -17.61 26.90
N PRO A 167 -4.92 -18.56 25.93
CA PRO A 167 -3.88 -18.67 24.92
C PRO A 167 -4.04 -17.60 23.84
N ASP A 168 -2.93 -16.98 23.42
CA ASP A 168 -2.82 -16.07 22.27
C ASP A 168 -3.10 -16.78 20.93
N SER A 169 -4.36 -17.12 20.69
CA SER A 169 -4.79 -18.07 19.66
C SER A 169 -6.05 -17.59 18.93
N LYS A 170 -6.28 -18.16 17.74
CA LYS A 170 -7.50 -17.93 16.98
C LYS A 170 -8.73 -18.32 17.81
N GLU A 171 -8.69 -19.49 18.44
CA GLU A 171 -9.79 -20.08 19.19
C GLU A 171 -10.20 -19.22 20.38
N PHE A 172 -9.25 -18.56 21.04
CA PHE A 172 -9.54 -17.62 22.11
C PHE A 172 -10.38 -16.44 21.60
N LEU A 173 -10.01 -15.85 20.46
CA LEU A 173 -10.73 -14.71 19.90
C LEU A 173 -12.10 -15.09 19.33
N MET A 174 -12.21 -16.24 18.68
CA MET A 174 -13.48 -16.74 18.13
C MET A 174 -14.53 -16.95 19.23
N LYS A 175 -14.14 -17.43 20.42
CA LYS A 175 -15.03 -17.54 21.60
C LYS A 175 -15.65 -16.21 22.04
N HIS A 176 -15.05 -15.10 21.62
CA HIS A 176 -15.50 -13.74 21.92
C HIS A 176 -16.01 -13.02 20.66
N HIS A 177 -16.27 -13.75 19.57
CA HIS A 177 -16.79 -13.21 18.30
C HIS A 177 -15.87 -12.17 17.64
N ILE A 178 -14.57 -12.25 17.90
CA ILE A 178 -13.56 -11.32 17.39
C ILE A 178 -12.77 -11.97 16.26
N ALA A 179 -12.90 -11.42 15.06
CA ALA A 179 -12.04 -11.69 13.92
C ALA A 179 -10.83 -10.76 13.86
N LEU A 180 -9.71 -11.25 13.30
CA LEU A 180 -8.51 -10.46 13.03
C LEU A 180 -8.13 -10.51 11.56
N TRP A 181 -7.72 -9.36 11.05
CA TRP A 181 -6.95 -9.27 9.82
C TRP A 181 -6.12 -7.98 9.77
N ASP A 182 -5.59 -7.65 8.60
CA ASP A 182 -4.88 -6.41 8.33
C ASP A 182 -5.44 -5.74 7.07
N CYS A 183 -5.19 -4.43 6.92
CA CYS A 183 -5.59 -3.70 5.72
C CYS A 183 -4.82 -4.16 4.48
N LEU A 184 -3.56 -4.56 4.63
CA LEU A 184 -2.67 -4.91 3.53
C LEU A 184 -2.41 -6.42 3.46
N ALA A 185 -2.58 -6.99 2.27
CA ALA A 185 -2.24 -8.37 1.91
C ALA A 185 -0.74 -8.54 1.63
N ALA A 186 -0.08 -7.51 1.11
CA ALA A 186 1.35 -7.56 0.82
C ALA A 186 1.98 -6.16 0.79
N VAL A 187 3.28 -6.09 1.08
CA VAL A 187 4.07 -4.86 1.07
C VAL A 187 5.52 -5.13 0.68
N ASN A 188 6.25 -4.10 0.24
CA ASN A 188 7.70 -4.05 0.32
C ASN A 188 8.11 -3.30 1.60
N ARG A 189 8.50 -4.01 2.66
CA ARG A 189 8.85 -3.44 3.97
C ARG A 189 10.11 -4.06 4.56
N ASP A 190 11.12 -3.22 4.78
CA ASP A 190 12.29 -3.60 5.56
C ASP A 190 11.98 -3.55 7.07
N GLY A 191 12.29 -4.63 7.79
CA GLY A 191 11.90 -4.80 9.19
C GLY A 191 10.38 -4.75 9.44
N SER A 192 10.01 -4.44 10.69
CA SER A 192 8.62 -4.53 11.18
C SER A 192 7.89 -3.18 11.31
N LEU A 193 8.56 -2.06 11.05
CA LEU A 193 7.96 -0.73 11.22
C LEU A 193 7.22 -0.29 9.96
N ASP A 194 5.99 0.20 10.11
CA ASP A 194 5.21 0.72 9.00
C ASP A 194 5.85 1.94 8.31
N SER A 195 6.73 2.66 9.00
CA SER A 195 7.53 3.74 8.40
C SER A 195 8.48 3.25 7.30
N ASN A 196 8.78 1.95 7.29
CA ASN A 196 9.69 1.32 6.33
C ASN A 196 8.95 0.71 5.14
N ILE A 197 7.61 0.80 5.09
CA ILE A 197 6.85 0.41 3.90
C ILE A 197 7.23 1.37 2.76
N SER A 198 7.71 0.81 1.66
CA SER A 198 8.34 1.56 0.55
C SER A 198 7.65 1.34 -0.80
N GLY A 199 6.42 0.84 -0.78
CA GLY A 199 5.60 0.51 -1.95
C GLY A 199 5.23 -0.98 -1.98
N GLY A 200 4.69 -1.45 -3.11
CA GLY A 200 4.22 -2.83 -3.23
C GLY A 200 2.97 -3.15 -2.38
N GLU A 201 2.33 -2.11 -1.85
CA GLU A 201 1.11 -2.21 -1.04
C GLU A 201 0.01 -2.85 -1.89
N ARG A 202 -0.48 -4.00 -1.45
CA ARG A 202 -1.68 -4.65 -2.00
C ARG A 202 -2.70 -4.74 -0.87
N PRO A 203 -3.92 -4.19 -1.03
CA PRO A 203 -4.96 -4.31 -0.01
C PRO A 203 -5.48 -5.76 0.07
N ASN A 204 -5.90 -6.17 1.26
CA ASN A 204 -6.74 -7.36 1.43
C ASN A 204 -8.13 -7.15 0.84
N ASN A 205 -8.84 -8.22 0.49
CA ASN A 205 -10.23 -8.12 0.00
C ASN A 205 -11.24 -8.12 1.16
N ILE A 206 -11.23 -7.06 1.97
CA ILE A 206 -12.16 -6.91 3.10
C ILE A 206 -13.63 -6.95 2.65
N PRO A 207 -14.06 -6.33 1.53
CA PRO A 207 -15.44 -6.46 1.06
C PRO A 207 -15.88 -7.91 0.86
N GLN A 208 -15.05 -8.74 0.21
CA GLN A 208 -15.34 -10.16 0.02
C GLN A 208 -15.41 -10.94 1.34
N LEU A 209 -14.57 -10.59 2.32
CA LEU A 209 -14.62 -11.19 3.65
C LEU A 209 -15.97 -10.90 4.33
N LEU A 210 -16.43 -9.65 4.27
CA LEU A 210 -17.70 -9.20 4.86
C LEU A 210 -18.92 -9.82 4.15
N GLU A 211 -18.85 -9.99 2.83
CA GLU A 211 -19.89 -10.72 2.08
C GLU A 211 -19.99 -12.19 2.52
N SER A 212 -18.84 -12.81 2.79
CA SER A 212 -18.75 -14.21 3.23
C SER A 212 -19.13 -14.41 4.71
N HIS A 213 -18.99 -13.37 5.53
CA HIS A 213 -19.26 -13.39 6.97
C HIS A 213 -20.20 -12.22 7.35
N PRO A 214 -21.49 -12.31 6.99
CA PRO A 214 -22.45 -11.21 7.18
C PRO A 214 -22.81 -10.93 8.65
N SER A 215 -22.38 -11.80 9.58
CA SER A 215 -22.44 -11.58 11.03
C SER A 215 -21.53 -10.44 11.50
N ILE A 216 -20.46 -10.13 10.75
CA ILE A 216 -19.59 -9.00 11.05
C ILE A 216 -20.37 -7.70 10.81
N ARG A 217 -20.62 -6.97 11.89
CA ARG A 217 -21.32 -5.67 11.86
C ARG A 217 -20.43 -4.51 12.26
N ARG A 218 -19.24 -4.79 12.81
CA ARG A 218 -18.31 -3.78 13.31
C ARG A 218 -16.89 -4.05 12.80
N ILE A 219 -16.23 -3.00 12.34
CA ILE A 219 -14.80 -2.96 12.05
C ILE A 219 -14.12 -2.07 13.09
N VAL A 220 -13.09 -2.60 13.73
CA VAL A 220 -12.24 -1.86 14.68
C VAL A 220 -10.85 -1.68 14.09
N ILE A 221 -10.49 -0.45 13.76
CA ILE A 221 -9.18 -0.11 13.20
C ILE A 221 -8.19 0.09 14.34
N ASN A 222 -7.24 -0.84 14.48
CA ASN A 222 -6.21 -0.84 15.52
C ASN A 222 -5.07 0.14 15.19
N GLY A 223 -5.32 1.43 15.43
CA GLY A 223 -4.33 2.49 15.34
C GLY A 223 -4.78 3.69 14.51
N LYS A 224 -4.59 4.89 15.07
CA LYS A 224 -5.03 6.17 14.48
C LYS A 224 -4.19 6.67 13.30
N SER A 225 -3.06 6.03 13.01
CA SER A 225 -2.15 6.43 11.94
C SER A 225 -2.22 5.46 10.76
N LYS A 226 -1.27 4.54 10.63
CA LYS A 226 -1.06 3.73 9.43
C LYS A 226 -2.22 2.81 9.09
N ALA A 227 -2.78 2.12 10.08
CA ALA A 227 -3.95 1.27 9.87
C ALA A 227 -5.13 2.07 9.31
N ARG A 228 -5.44 3.22 9.93
CA ARG A 228 -6.45 4.16 9.44
C ARG A 228 -6.13 4.68 8.03
N ASP A 229 -4.92 5.16 7.78
CA ASP A 229 -4.51 5.69 6.48
C ASP A 229 -4.71 4.66 5.35
N TYR A 230 -4.36 3.40 5.61
CA TYR A 230 -4.56 2.31 4.65
C TYR A 230 -6.03 1.95 4.49
N PHE A 231 -6.78 1.92 5.59
CA PHE A 231 -8.22 1.69 5.53
C PHE A 231 -8.92 2.76 4.69
N ASP A 232 -8.70 4.04 5.01
CA ASP A 232 -9.30 5.16 4.30
C ASP A 232 -8.85 5.22 2.83
N ARG A 233 -7.63 4.79 2.51
CA ARG A 233 -7.14 4.76 1.12
C ARG A 233 -7.83 3.70 0.27
N TYR A 234 -8.02 2.49 0.81
CA TYR A 234 -8.43 1.33 0.01
C TYR A 234 -9.90 0.93 0.21
N PHE A 235 -10.50 1.29 1.35
CA PHE A 235 -11.83 0.84 1.76
C PHE A 235 -12.76 1.98 2.19
N TYR A 236 -12.50 3.22 1.72
CA TYR A 236 -13.31 4.39 2.07
C TYR A 236 -14.82 4.19 1.89
N ALA A 237 -15.22 3.42 0.87
CA ALA A 237 -16.62 3.14 0.58
C ALA A 237 -17.37 2.46 1.75
N LEU A 238 -16.65 1.74 2.63
CA LEU A 238 -17.25 1.09 3.79
C LEU A 238 -17.79 2.11 4.82
N HIS A 239 -17.29 3.35 4.85
CA HIS A 239 -17.86 4.43 5.67
C HIS A 239 -19.31 4.76 5.32
N ASN A 240 -19.76 4.42 4.11
CA ASN A 240 -21.14 4.60 3.66
C ASN A 240 -21.98 3.31 3.75
N SER A 241 -21.45 2.26 4.36
CA SER A 241 -22.14 0.98 4.52
C SER A 241 -22.88 0.89 5.86
N SER A 242 -23.58 -0.22 6.10
CA SER A 242 -24.20 -0.51 7.40
C SER A 242 -23.20 -1.01 8.46
N ILE A 243 -21.91 -1.15 8.10
CA ILE A 243 -20.87 -1.60 9.01
C ILE A 243 -20.42 -0.42 9.88
N GLU A 244 -20.42 -0.62 11.19
CA GLU A 244 -19.90 0.36 12.14
C GLU A 244 -18.37 0.36 12.08
N ILE A 245 -17.75 1.51 11.78
CA ILE A 245 -16.28 1.64 11.74
C ILE A 245 -15.81 2.47 12.92
N ILE A 246 -14.99 1.86 13.78
CA ILE A 246 -14.46 2.47 14.99
C ILE A 246 -12.93 2.48 14.92
N ILE A 247 -12.31 3.60 15.25
CA ILE A 247 -10.84 3.73 15.29
C ILE A 247 -10.39 3.77 16.74
N VAL A 248 -9.47 2.89 17.11
CA VAL A 248 -8.91 2.81 18.46
C VAL A 248 -7.46 3.24 18.53
N GLU A 249 -7.03 3.56 19.74
CA GLU A 249 -5.61 3.72 20.03
C GLU A 249 -4.86 2.43 19.73
N SER A 250 -3.69 2.59 19.10
CA SER A 250 -2.90 1.44 18.66
C SER A 250 -2.47 0.58 19.85
N SER A 251 -2.61 -0.73 19.71
CA SER A 251 -2.07 -1.72 20.64
C SER A 251 -0.54 -1.76 20.68
N SER A 252 0.15 -1.08 19.74
CA SER A 252 1.61 -0.94 19.75
C SER A 252 2.10 -0.19 21.00
N ASN A 253 3.21 -0.65 21.57
CA ASN A 253 3.91 -0.02 22.69
C ASN A 253 4.67 1.24 22.26
N ALA A 254 4.77 1.51 20.96
CA ALA A 254 5.29 2.78 20.45
C ALA A 254 4.30 3.94 20.69
N ASN A 255 3.04 3.63 20.99
CA ASN A 255 2.06 4.63 21.40
C ASN A 255 2.28 4.99 22.88
N SER A 256 2.41 6.29 23.19
CA SER A 256 2.80 6.79 24.52
C SER A 256 1.69 6.82 25.56
N ILE A 257 0.51 6.27 25.27
CA ILE A 257 -0.64 6.23 26.18
C ILE A 257 -0.49 5.09 27.18
N GLU A 258 -0.86 5.34 28.43
CA GLU A 258 -0.88 4.34 29.50
C GLU A 258 -1.76 3.14 29.16
N PHE A 259 -1.38 1.96 29.66
CA PHE A 259 -2.05 0.71 29.32
C PHE A 259 -3.50 0.71 29.81
N GLU A 260 -3.75 1.25 31.00
CA GLU A 260 -5.05 1.30 31.65
C GLU A 260 -6.04 2.16 30.86
N THR A 261 -5.60 3.32 30.37
CA THR A 261 -6.39 4.17 29.47
C THR A 261 -6.73 3.43 28.18
N LYS A 262 -5.74 2.75 27.59
CA LYS A 262 -5.95 1.93 26.39
C LYS A 262 -6.94 0.79 26.64
N LEU A 263 -6.87 0.15 27.81
CA LEU A 263 -7.78 -0.93 28.18
C LEU A 263 -9.23 -0.42 28.28
N GLU A 264 -9.45 0.74 28.88
CA GLU A 264 -10.80 1.30 29.00
C GLU A 264 -11.37 1.71 27.63
N ASP A 265 -10.55 2.33 26.76
CA ASP A 265 -10.95 2.64 25.37
C ASP A 265 -11.39 1.38 24.62
N TRP A 266 -10.60 0.31 24.71
CA TRP A 266 -10.91 -0.96 24.04
C TRP A 266 -12.13 -1.65 24.65
N LYS A 267 -12.36 -1.50 25.96
CA LYS A 267 -13.50 -2.07 26.67
C LYS A 267 -14.82 -1.51 26.18
N ILE A 268 -14.91 -0.18 25.99
CA ILE A 268 -16.13 0.50 25.49
C ILE A 268 -16.55 -0.03 24.10
N ILE A 269 -15.58 -0.54 23.34
CA ILE A 269 -15.75 -0.87 21.93
C ILE A 269 -15.99 -2.37 21.72
N LEU A 270 -15.41 -3.20 22.58
CA LEU A 270 -15.48 -4.66 22.47
C LEU A 270 -16.40 -5.34 23.49
N LYS A 271 -16.93 -4.61 24.48
CA LYS A 271 -17.91 -5.10 25.46
C LYS A 271 -19.13 -4.19 25.50
#